data_AF-A0A927JC02-F1
#
_entry.id   AF-A0A927JC02-F1
#
_cell.length_a   1.000
_cell.length_b   1.000
_cell.length_c   1.000
_cell.angle_alpha   90.00
_cell.angle_beta   90.00
_cell.angle_gamma   90.00
#
_symmetry.space_group_name_H-M   'P 1'
#
loop_
_entity.id
_entity.type
_entity.pdbx_description
1 polymer ?
#
loop_
_entity_poly.entity_id
_entity_poly.type
_entity_poly.pdbx_seq_one_letter_code
_entity_poly.pdbx_strand_id
1 'polypeptide(L)' 'MSATVMYLLFMAAGFLLGGAIALWRTNRFLSGVLAATAVICGVAAALRLLEVL' A
#
# COMPACT_ATOMS: atom_id res chain seq x y z
N MET A 1 -6.38 18.66 2.50
CA MET A 1 -6.02 17.56 3.43
C MET A 1 -4.50 17.44 3.46
N SER A 2 -3.90 17.48 4.66
CA SER A 2 -2.46 17.63 4.90
C SER A 2 -1.61 16.50 4.29
N ALA A 3 -0.39 16.84 3.83
CA ALA A 3 0.65 15.92 3.35
C ALA A 3 0.87 14.69 4.26
N THR A 4 0.56 14.82 5.55
CA THR A 4 0.53 13.74 6.54
C THR A 4 -0.27 12.51 6.07
N VAL A 5 -1.40 12.69 5.40
CA VAL A 5 -2.23 11.56 4.92
C VAL A 5 -1.55 10.81 3.78
N MET A 6 -0.78 11.50 2.93
CA MET A 6 -0.04 10.88 1.84
C MET A 6 1.12 10.03 2.36
N TYR A 7 1.87 10.54 3.34
CA TYR A 7 2.93 9.78 3.99
C TYR A 7 2.40 8.53 4.69
N LEU A 8 1.25 8.64 5.37
CA LEU A 8 0.59 7.49 5.99
C LEU A 8 0.18 6.42 4.97
N LEU A 9 -0.33 6.81 3.79
CA LEU A 9 -0.67 5.88 2.72
C LEU A 9 0.57 5.15 2.17
N PHE A 10 1.68 5.85 1.99
CA PHE A 10 2.95 5.24 1.57
C PHE A 10 3.51 4.27 2.64
N MET A 11 3.44 4.64 3.91
CA MET A 11 3.87 3.78 5.01
C MET A 11 3.01 2.51 5.11
N ALA A 12 1.69 2.66 4.96
CA ALA A 12 0.75 1.54 4.92
C ALA A 12 1.01 0.61 3.72
N ALA A 13 1.28 1.16 2.53
CA ALA A 13 1.61 0.38 1.35
C ALA A 13 2.88 -0.46 1.55
N GLY A 14 3.94 0.13 2.12
CA GLY A 14 5.18 -0.58 2.44
C GLY A 14 4.98 -1.70 3.47
N PHE A 15 4.21 -1.43 4.53
CA PHE A 15 3.88 -2.44 5.55
C PHE A 15 3.07 -3.60 4.97
N LEU A 16 2.06 -3.31 4.15
CA LEU A 16 1.23 -4.32 3.49
C LEU A 16 2.04 -5.18 2.50
N LEU A 17 2.99 -4.60 1.78
CA LEU A 17 3.93 -5.34 0.92
C LEU A 17 4.83 -6.27 1.74
N GLY A 18 5.41 -5.77 2.84
CA GLY A 18 6.20 -6.60 3.75
C GLY A 18 5.39 -7.77 4.33
N GLY A 19 4.16 -7.49 4.75
CA GLY A 19 3.21 -8.50 5.22
C GLY A 19 2.85 -9.51 4.13
N ALA A 20 2.63 -9.08 2.88
CA ALA A 20 2.38 -9.96 1.75
C ALA A 20 3.54 -10.94 1.54
N ILE A 21 4.78 -10.46 1.55
CA ILE A 21 5.98 -11.29 1.36
C ILE A 21 6.12 -12.31 2.50
N ALA A 22 5.94 -11.87 3.75
CA ALA A 22 6.00 -12.75 4.91
C ALA A 22 4.91 -13.85 4.86
N LEU A 23 3.71 -13.51 4.39
CA LEU A 23 2.58 -14.42 4.33
C LEU A 23 2.58 -15.33 3.09
N TRP A 24 3.44 -15.08 2.10
CA TRP A 24 3.48 -15.80 0.82
C TRP A 24 3.65 -17.31 0.97
N ARG A 25 4.49 -17.74 1.93
CA ARG A 25 4.71 -19.18 2.20
C ARG A 25 3.57 -19.84 2.98
N THR A 26 2.84 -19.09 3.78
CA THR A 26 1.81 -19.61 4.69
C THR A 26 0.44 -19.62 4.03
N ASN A 27 0.08 -18.53 3.34
CA ASN A 27 -1.20 -18.39 2.67
C ASN A 27 -1.07 -17.49 1.43
N ARG A 28 -0.93 -18.13 0.26
CA ARG A 28 -0.80 -17.43 -1.04
C ARG A 28 -2.01 -16.57 -1.39
N PHE A 29 -3.21 -16.97 -0.97
CA PHE A 29 -4.42 -16.19 -1.26
C PHE A 29 -4.42 -14.87 -0.49
N LEU A 30 -4.23 -14.93 0.84
CA LEU A 30 -4.14 -13.73 1.66
C LEU A 30 -2.95 -12.84 1.27
N SER A 31 -1.82 -13.45 0.91
CA SER A 31 -0.65 -12.72 0.41
C SER A 31 -0.96 -11.95 -0.87
N GLY A 32 -1.67 -12.57 -1.83
CA GLY A 32 -2.13 -11.90 -3.04
C GLY A 32 -3.09 -10.74 -2.76
N VAL A 33 -4.00 -10.91 -1.79
CA VAL A 33 -4.90 -9.84 -1.35
C VAL A 33 -4.11 -8.68 -0.72
N LEU A 34 -3.16 -8.95 0.18
CA LEU A 34 -2.31 -7.91 0.76
C LEU A 34 -1.50 -7.16 -0.31
N ALA A 35 -0.93 -7.88 -1.28
CA ALA A 35 -0.18 -7.28 -2.37
C ALA A 35 -1.06 -6.35 -3.22
N ALA A 36 -2.28 -6.79 -3.58
CA ALA A 36 -3.24 -5.95 -4.31
C ALA A 36 -3.62 -4.70 -3.50
N THR A 37 -3.84 -4.85 -2.19
CA THR A 37 -4.19 -3.74 -1.29
C THR A 37 -3.05 -2.71 -1.17
N ALA A 38 -1.80 -3.19 -1.14
CA ALA A 38 -0.62 -2.35 -1.12
C ALA A 38 -0.48 -1.52 -2.42
N VAL A 39 -0.74 -2.13 -3.57
CA VAL A 39 -0.74 -1.44 -4.87
C VAL A 39 -1.82 -0.36 -4.91
N ILE A 40 -3.03 -0.65 -4.43
CA ILE A 40 -4.12 0.34 -4.37
C ILE A 40 -3.73 1.52 -3.48
N CYS A 41 -3.13 1.28 -2.31
CA CYS A 41 -2.63 2.36 -1.44
C CYS A 41 -1.54 3.19 -2.12
N GLY A 42 -0.59 2.55 -2.82
CA GLY A 42 0.46 3.25 -3.56
C GLY A 42 -0.07 4.11 -4.71
N VAL A 43 -1.01 3.57 -5.50
CA VAL A 43 -1.67 4.29 -6.59
C VAL A 43 -2.51 5.45 -6.05
N ALA A 44 -3.26 5.24 -4.97
CA ALA A 44 -4.02 6.31 -4.32
C ALA A 44 -3.11 7.43 -3.79
N ALA A 45 -1.96 7.08 -3.22
CA ALA A 45 -0.98 8.07 -2.79
C ALA A 45 -0.38 8.84 -3.99
N ALA A 46 -0.06 8.16 -5.08
CA ALA A 46 0.49 8.77 -6.30
C ALA A 46 -0.51 9.70 -7.01
N LEU A 47 -1.77 9.27 -7.16
CA LEU A 47 -2.84 10.10 -7.70
C LEU A 47 -3.05 11.36 -6.87
N ARG A 48 -2.98 11.24 -5.55
CA ARG A 48 -3.07 12.39 -4.65
C ARG A 48 -1.87 13.32 -4.76
N LEU A 49 -0.68 12.79 -5.03
CA LEU A 49 0.52 13.56 -5.29
C LEU A 49 0.37 14.40 -6.58
N LEU A 50 -0.30 13.83 -7.59
CA LEU A 50 -0.66 14.49 -8.84
C LEU A 50 -1.76 15.54 -8.70
N GLU A 51 -2.81 15.29 -7.89
CA GLU A 51 -3.88 16.28 -7.64
C GLU A 51 -3.41 17.50 -6.83
N VAL A 52 -2.31 17.38 -6.10
CA VAL A 52 -1.76 18.45 -5.25
C VAL A 52 -0.76 19.34 -6.02
N LEU A 53 -0.33 18.94 -7.21
CA LEU A 53 0.67 19.63 -8.05
C LEU A 53 0.00 20.59 -9.05
#